data_AF-A0A819FMU2-F1
#
_entry.id   AF-A0A819FMU2-F1
#
_cell.length_a   1.000
_cell.length_b   1.000
_cell.length_c   1.000
_cell.angle_alpha   90.00
_cell.angle_beta   90.00
_cell.angle_gamma   90.00
#
_symmetry.space_group_name_H-M   'P 1'
#
loop_
_entity.id
_entity.type
_entity.pdbx_description
1 polymer ?
#
loop_
_entity_poly.entity_id
_entity_poly.type
_entity_poly.pdbx_seq_one_letter_code
_entity_poly.pdbx_strand_id
1 'polypeptide(L)'
;MHKSYRSTCPATNKFLKKRWDDKYYSDHRILVRDAQPCVDARPPQTFLHLHMKYKKFQLEEEHRAIIERDNRILLEKVSHIMKTKGSVDSHHQYELKSLNQGKRRQELLKVSKENANIMKRLMQQKLDINRENWKDNWAKNSVYFDNIAKYDIDWFISK
;
A
#
# COMPACT_ATOMS: atom_id res chain seq x y z
N MET A 1 30.33 44.57 82.02
CA MET A 1 29.77 44.72 83.37
C MET A 1 29.09 43.42 83.79
N HIS A 2 29.66 42.67 84.74
CA HIS A 2 28.97 41.52 85.33
C HIS A 2 27.94 42.02 86.35
N LYS A 3 26.64 41.82 86.09
CA LYS A 3 25.58 42.14 87.05
C LYS A 3 25.55 41.05 88.12
N SER A 4 25.52 41.44 89.39
CA SER A 4 25.32 40.51 90.50
C SER A 4 23.93 39.90 90.44
N TYR A 5 23.80 38.64 90.85
CA TYR A 5 22.51 37.94 90.90
C TYR A 5 21.59 38.64 91.91
N ARG A 6 20.40 39.04 91.44
CA ARG A 6 19.35 39.66 92.25
C ARG A 6 18.17 38.70 92.30
N SER A 7 17.89 38.18 93.49
CA SER A 7 16.69 37.36 93.68
C SER A 7 15.46 38.25 93.75
N THR A 8 14.38 37.80 93.13
CA THR A 8 13.07 38.49 93.14
C THR A 8 12.29 38.23 94.42
N CYS A 9 12.60 37.15 95.14
CA CYS A 9 11.97 36.78 96.41
C CYS A 9 13.02 36.82 97.54
N PRO A 10 12.60 37.13 98.78
CA PRO A 10 13.51 37.04 99.92
C PRO A 10 13.98 35.59 100.09
N ALA A 11 15.31 35.42 100.22
CA ALA A 11 15.93 34.11 100.41
C ALA A 11 17.03 34.22 101.47
N THR A 12 17.08 33.23 102.36
CA THR A 12 18.07 33.14 103.43
C THR A 12 19.48 32.92 102.88
N ASN A 13 19.63 32.11 101.83
CA ASN A 13 20.90 31.87 101.14
C ASN A 13 20.81 32.24 99.64
N LYS A 14 21.55 33.29 99.24
CA LYS A 14 21.54 33.83 97.87
C LYS A 14 22.21 32.90 96.86
N PHE A 15 23.23 32.14 97.25
CA PHE A 15 23.95 31.23 96.34
C PHE A 15 23.10 30.02 95.96
N LEU A 16 22.43 29.42 96.95
CA LEU A 16 21.50 28.33 96.69
C LEU A 16 20.33 28.80 95.83
N LYS A 17 19.78 29.98 96.15
CA LYS A 17 18.67 30.57 95.38
C LYS A 17 19.05 30.84 93.93
N LYS A 18 20.25 31.37 93.66
CA LYS A 18 20.79 31.49 92.29
C LYS A 18 20.84 30.14 91.57
N ARG A 19 21.40 29.11 92.20
CA ARG A 19 21.56 27.79 91.59
C ARG A 19 20.21 27.17 91.21
N TRP A 20 19.21 27.35 92.05
CA TRP A 20 17.85 26.88 91.77
C TRP A 20 17.19 27.68 90.66
N ASP A 21 17.29 29.00 90.66
CA ASP A 21 16.73 29.84 89.61
C ASP A 21 17.36 29.56 88.24
N ASP A 22 18.68 29.35 88.19
CA ASP A 22 19.39 28.97 86.97
C ASP A 22 18.88 27.62 86.44
N LYS A 23 18.62 26.65 87.33
CA LYS A 23 18.04 25.34 86.98
C LYS A 23 16.58 25.46 86.50
N TYR A 24 15.73 26.17 87.23
CA TYR A 24 14.34 26.38 86.81
C TYR A 24 14.26 27.11 85.47
N TYR A 25 15.17 28.07 85.25
CA TYR A 25 15.27 28.75 83.97
C TYR A 25 15.68 27.76 82.86
N SER A 26 16.71 26.93 83.07
CA SER A 26 17.10 25.93 82.07
C SER A 26 15.97 24.94 81.78
N ASP A 27 15.31 24.44 82.82
CA ASP A 27 14.21 23.46 82.71
C ASP A 27 13.03 24.09 81.96
N HIS A 28 12.64 25.33 82.29
CA HIS A 28 11.61 26.08 81.57
C HIS A 28 11.99 26.29 80.10
N ARG A 29 13.24 26.63 79.81
CA ARG A 29 13.70 26.82 78.41
C ARG A 29 13.65 25.53 77.61
N ILE A 30 13.89 24.38 78.23
CA ILE A 30 13.72 23.05 77.61
C ILE A 30 12.23 22.84 77.29
N LEU A 31 11.34 23.06 78.26
CA LEU A 31 9.89 22.91 78.06
C LEU A 31 9.34 23.82 76.95
N VAL A 32 9.78 25.08 76.91
CA VAL A 32 9.38 26.02 75.85
C VAL A 32 9.89 25.58 74.48
N ARG A 33 11.13 25.07 74.40
CA ARG A 33 11.69 24.58 73.14
C ARG A 33 10.98 23.32 72.64
N ASP A 34 10.64 22.43 73.57
CA ASP A 34 10.07 21.12 73.24
C ASP A 34 8.54 21.15 73.16
N ALA A 35 7.93 22.31 73.45
CA ALA A 35 6.50 22.55 73.34
C ALA A 35 6.01 22.28 71.90
N GLN A 36 5.10 21.31 71.77
CA GLN A 36 4.52 20.95 70.48
C GLN A 36 3.44 21.96 70.07
N PRO A 37 3.27 22.24 68.77
CA PRO A 37 2.19 23.08 68.28
C PRO A 37 0.83 22.41 68.59
N CYS A 38 -0.12 23.19 69.10
CA CYS A 38 -1.47 22.72 69.42
C CYS A 38 -2.33 22.49 68.16
N VAL A 39 -2.00 23.16 67.06
CA VAL A 39 -2.71 23.09 65.78
C VAL A 39 -1.76 22.55 64.72
N ASP A 40 -2.25 21.60 63.92
CA ASP A 40 -1.50 21.13 62.76
C ASP A 40 -1.46 22.23 61.69
N ALA A 41 -0.26 22.74 61.43
CA ALA A 41 0.00 23.73 60.39
C ALA A 41 0.62 23.10 59.13
N ARG A 42 0.64 21.76 59.02
CA ARG A 42 1.19 21.07 57.85
C ARG A 42 0.30 21.29 56.62
N PRO A 43 0.88 21.35 55.41
CA PRO A 43 0.10 21.41 54.20
C PRO A 43 -0.76 20.14 54.05
N PRO A 44 -1.97 20.25 53.46
CA PRO A 44 -2.80 19.09 53.20
C PRO A 44 -2.10 18.11 52.24
N GLN A 45 -2.46 16.83 52.35
CA GLN A 45 -1.91 15.79 51.48
C GLN A 45 -2.30 16.06 50.02
N THR A 46 -1.31 16.16 49.15
CA THR A 46 -1.53 16.28 47.70
C THR A 46 -1.72 14.91 47.08
N PHE A 47 -2.84 14.70 46.41
CA PHE A 47 -3.09 13.46 45.68
C PHE A 47 -2.73 13.63 44.20
N LEU A 48 -1.90 12.72 43.67
CA LEU A 48 -1.45 12.79 42.27
C LEU A 48 -2.60 12.63 41.27
N HIS A 49 -3.61 11.80 41.59
CA HIS A 49 -4.75 11.57 40.70
C HIS A 49 -5.68 12.80 40.52
N LEU A 50 -5.57 13.81 41.39
CA LEU A 50 -6.25 15.11 41.19
C LEU A 50 -5.53 15.98 40.17
N HIS A 51 -4.20 15.84 40.07
CA HIS A 51 -3.35 16.63 39.19
C HIS A 51 -3.09 15.93 37.85
N MET A 52 -3.14 14.59 37.84
CA MET A 52 -2.87 13.75 36.68
C MET A 52 -4.11 12.97 36.24
N LYS A 53 -4.43 13.05 34.94
CA LYS A 53 -5.51 12.31 34.30
C LYS A 53 -5.03 10.95 33.80
N TYR A 54 -4.77 10.01 34.70
CA TYR A 54 -4.22 8.68 34.35
C TYR A 54 -5.01 7.93 33.27
N LYS A 55 -6.35 7.95 33.33
CA LYS A 55 -7.20 7.33 32.30
C LYS A 55 -6.99 7.93 30.91
N LYS A 56 -6.75 9.25 30.83
CA LYS A 56 -6.45 9.91 29.56
C LYS A 56 -5.13 9.41 28.99
N PHE A 57 -4.10 9.35 29.83
CA PHE A 57 -2.77 8.88 29.42
C PHE A 57 -2.82 7.42 28.92
N GLN A 58 -3.53 6.56 29.65
CA GLN A 58 -3.75 5.17 29.26
C GLN A 58 -4.42 5.06 27.88
N LEU A 59 -5.52 5.81 27.65
CA LEU A 59 -6.21 5.79 26.37
C LEU A 59 -5.34 6.31 25.21
N GLU A 60 -4.51 7.33 25.46
CA GLU A 60 -3.56 7.83 24.47
C GLU A 60 -2.50 6.78 24.12
N GLU A 61 -2.02 6.03 25.10
CA GLU A 61 -1.05 4.95 24.92
C GLU A 61 -1.66 3.77 24.16
N GLU A 62 -2.86 3.33 24.51
CA GLU A 62 -3.62 2.30 23.81
C GLU A 62 -3.89 2.70 22.34
N HIS A 63 -4.31 3.94 22.11
CA HIS A 63 -4.54 4.46 20.77
C HIS A 63 -3.25 4.51 19.93
N ARG A 64 -2.13 4.94 20.53
CA ARG A 64 -0.82 4.91 19.88
C ARG A 64 -0.40 3.49 19.50
N ALA A 65 -0.61 2.51 20.39
CA ALA A 65 -0.28 1.11 20.11
C ALA A 65 -1.08 0.54 18.94
N ILE A 66 -2.36 0.91 18.79
CA ILE A 66 -3.19 0.54 17.64
C ILE A 66 -2.61 1.14 16.35
N ILE A 67 -2.31 2.45 16.35
CA ILE A 67 -1.71 3.12 15.19
C ILE A 67 -0.38 2.47 14.79
N GLU A 68 0.49 2.16 15.75
CA GLU A 68 1.78 1.52 15.47
C GLU A 68 1.61 0.12 14.87
N ARG A 69 0.66 -0.67 15.37
CA ARG A 69 0.32 -1.97 14.80
C ARG A 69 -0.18 -1.84 13.37
N ASP A 70 -1.10 -0.91 13.10
CA ASP A 70 -1.67 -0.71 11.78
C ASP A 70 -0.63 -0.20 10.78
N ASN A 71 0.23 0.72 11.21
CA ASN A 71 1.35 1.21 10.41
C ASN A 71 2.32 0.07 10.05
N ARG A 72 2.60 -0.84 10.99
CA ARG A 72 3.44 -2.02 10.70
C ARG A 72 2.79 -2.92 9.65
N ILE A 73 1.51 -3.24 9.79
CA ILE A 73 0.77 -4.07 8.82
C ILE A 73 0.77 -3.40 7.44
N LEU A 74 0.54 -2.08 7.39
CA LEU A 74 0.56 -1.32 6.15
C LEU A 74 1.94 -1.36 5.48
N LEU A 75 3.01 -1.15 6.26
CA LEU A 75 4.38 -1.23 5.76
C LEU A 75 4.72 -2.62 5.23
N GLU A 76 4.30 -3.69 5.91
CA GLU A 76 4.47 -5.07 5.43
C GLU A 76 3.75 -5.29 4.08
N LYS A 77 2.50 -4.81 3.95
CA LYS A 77 1.74 -4.87 2.69
C LYS A 77 2.40 -4.08 1.57
N VAL A 78 2.83 -2.85 1.84
CA VAL A 78 3.53 -2.00 0.86
C VAL A 78 4.85 -2.65 0.44
N SER A 79 5.63 -3.15 1.39
CA SER A 79 6.88 -3.88 1.12
C SER A 79 6.64 -5.08 0.22
N HIS A 80 5.58 -5.86 0.49
CA HIS A 80 5.19 -6.98 -0.35
C HIS A 80 4.85 -6.53 -1.78
N ILE A 81 4.02 -5.49 -1.94
CA ILE A 81 3.66 -4.95 -3.26
C ILE A 81 4.90 -4.46 -4.03
N MET A 82 5.80 -3.74 -3.35
CA MET A 82 7.04 -3.22 -3.93
C MET A 82 7.97 -4.34 -4.41
N LYS A 83 8.09 -5.43 -3.63
CA LYS A 83 8.87 -6.62 -4.01
C LYS A 83 8.25 -7.35 -5.21
N THR A 84 6.93 -7.52 -5.22
CA THR A 84 6.19 -8.28 -6.24
C THR A 84 5.85 -7.43 -7.48
N LYS A 85 6.32 -6.17 -7.56
CA LYS A 85 6.06 -5.20 -8.65
C LYS A 85 4.56 -5.00 -8.98
N GLY A 86 3.67 -5.28 -8.03
CA GLY A 86 2.22 -5.16 -8.23
C GLY A 86 1.65 -6.14 -9.26
N SER A 87 2.19 -7.36 -9.38
CA SER A 87 1.57 -8.42 -10.18
C SER A 87 0.19 -8.74 -9.62
N VAL A 88 -0.84 -8.11 -10.18
CA VAL A 88 -2.24 -8.47 -9.92
C VAL A 88 -2.47 -9.81 -10.60
N ASP A 89 -2.93 -10.80 -9.85
CA ASP A 89 -3.40 -12.09 -10.36
C ASP A 89 -4.75 -11.93 -11.09
N SER A 90 -4.88 -10.90 -11.94
CA SER A 90 -6.01 -10.73 -12.83
C SER A 90 -5.93 -11.76 -13.95
N HIS A 91 -6.11 -13.03 -13.61
CA HIS A 91 -6.40 -14.12 -14.54
C HIS A 91 -7.86 -14.03 -15.01
N HIS A 92 -8.34 -12.82 -15.30
CA HIS A 92 -9.64 -12.63 -15.91
C HIS A 92 -9.50 -12.99 -17.39
N GLN A 93 -9.70 -14.28 -17.72
CA GLN A 93 -9.88 -14.74 -19.08
C GLN A 93 -11.22 -14.20 -19.62
N TYR A 94 -11.22 -12.94 -20.03
CA TYR A 94 -12.32 -12.40 -20.82
C TYR A 94 -12.21 -12.95 -22.24
N GLU A 95 -13.19 -13.74 -22.67
CA GLU A 95 -13.38 -14.00 -24.08
C GLU A 95 -13.72 -12.67 -24.77
N LEU A 96 -12.89 -12.25 -25.73
CA LEU A 96 -13.13 -11.07 -26.54
C LEU A 96 -14.36 -11.31 -27.43
N LYS A 97 -15.53 -10.89 -26.96
CA LYS A 97 -16.79 -10.96 -27.73
C LYS A 97 -16.84 -9.79 -28.70
N SER A 98 -16.70 -10.07 -29.99
CA SER A 98 -16.95 -9.08 -31.04
C SER A 98 -18.44 -9.05 -31.39
N LEU A 99 -19.04 -7.86 -31.40
CA LEU A 99 -20.42 -7.67 -31.86
C LEU A 99 -20.65 -8.22 -33.29
N ASN A 100 -19.59 -8.25 -34.10
CA ASN A 100 -19.61 -8.70 -35.49
C ASN A 100 -19.33 -10.21 -35.67
N GLN A 101 -19.16 -10.96 -34.59
CA GLN A 101 -18.81 -12.39 -34.65
C GLN A 101 -19.88 -13.21 -35.38
N GLY A 102 -21.17 -12.91 -35.16
CA GLY A 102 -22.29 -13.57 -35.84
C GLY A 102 -22.27 -13.37 -37.35
N LYS A 103 -22.09 -12.12 -37.80
CA LYS A 103 -21.99 -11.77 -39.23
C LYS A 103 -20.79 -12.45 -39.89
N ARG A 104 -19.62 -12.40 -39.24
CA ARG A 104 -18.40 -13.06 -39.74
C ARG A 104 -18.58 -14.58 -39.89
N ARG A 105 -19.29 -15.21 -38.95
CA ARG A 105 -19.59 -16.65 -39.01
C ARG A 105 -20.51 -17.00 -40.18
N GLN A 106 -21.54 -16.19 -40.42
CA GLN A 106 -22.45 -16.38 -41.56
C GLN A 106 -21.74 -16.20 -42.90
N GLU A 107 -20.89 -15.17 -43.02
CA GLU A 107 -20.08 -14.94 -44.22
C GLU A 107 -19.12 -16.11 -44.47
N LEU A 108 -18.47 -16.63 -43.43
CA LEU A 108 -17.56 -17.77 -43.54
C LEU A 108 -18.29 -19.04 -44.01
N LEU A 109 -19.50 -19.29 -43.49
CA LEU A 109 -20.34 -20.40 -43.96
C LEU A 109 -20.78 -20.22 -45.42
N LYS A 110 -21.12 -18.99 -45.83
CA LYS A 110 -21.49 -18.68 -47.21
C LYS A 110 -20.33 -18.94 -48.16
N VAL A 111 -19.15 -18.38 -47.86
CA VAL A 111 -17.92 -18.56 -48.65
C VAL A 111 -17.53 -20.04 -48.71
N SER A 112 -17.61 -20.76 -47.58
CA SER A 112 -17.30 -22.19 -47.54
C SER A 112 -18.24 -23.01 -48.43
N LYS A 113 -19.54 -22.71 -48.41
CA LYS A 113 -20.53 -23.36 -49.29
C LYS A 113 -20.29 -23.05 -50.77
N GLU A 114 -19.98 -21.80 -51.09
CA GLU A 114 -19.66 -21.39 -52.46
C GLU A 114 -18.39 -22.09 -52.98
N ASN A 115 -17.34 -22.13 -52.15
CA ASN A 115 -16.11 -22.85 -52.46
C ASN A 115 -16.36 -24.34 -52.69
N ALA A 116 -17.17 -24.98 -51.85
CA ALA A 116 -17.55 -26.39 -52.04
C ALA A 116 -18.30 -26.63 -53.36
N ASN A 117 -19.17 -25.70 -53.76
CA ASN A 117 -19.89 -25.79 -55.04
C ASN A 117 -18.98 -25.56 -56.25
N ILE A 118 -17.99 -24.66 -56.15
CA ILE A 118 -16.96 -24.48 -57.18
C ILE A 118 -16.14 -25.76 -57.32
N MET A 119 -15.69 -26.33 -56.19
CA MET A 119 -14.90 -27.55 -56.19
C MET A 119 -15.67 -28.72 -56.82
N LYS A 120 -16.95 -28.90 -56.49
CA LYS A 120 -17.80 -29.91 -57.14
C LYS A 120 -17.89 -29.71 -58.65
N ARG A 121 -18.05 -28.47 -59.12
CA ARG A 121 -18.09 -28.17 -60.57
C ARG A 121 -16.77 -28.50 -61.25
N LEU A 122 -15.64 -28.11 -60.67
CA LEU A 122 -14.31 -28.44 -61.20
C LEU A 122 -14.07 -29.95 -61.23
N MET A 123 -14.52 -30.69 -60.22
CA MET A 123 -14.38 -32.14 -60.17
C MET A 123 -15.30 -32.87 -61.15
N GLN A 124 -16.50 -32.34 -61.42
CA GLN A 124 -17.45 -32.92 -62.37
C GLN A 124 -17.15 -32.56 -63.82
N GLN A 125 -16.43 -31.45 -64.05
CA GLN A 125 -16.03 -31.03 -65.38
C GLN A 125 -14.95 -31.99 -65.91
N LYS A 126 -15.33 -32.83 -66.87
CA LYS A 126 -14.38 -33.62 -67.66
C LYS A 126 -13.55 -32.64 -68.50
N LEU A 127 -12.24 -32.78 -68.48
CA LEU A 127 -11.35 -32.03 -69.37
C LEU A 127 -11.64 -32.47 -70.82
N ASP A 128 -12.33 -31.65 -71.58
CA ASP A 128 -12.58 -31.84 -73.03
C ASP A 128 -11.34 -31.44 -73.86
N ILE A 129 -10.15 -31.79 -73.36
CA ILE A 129 -8.88 -31.50 -74.03
C ILE A 129 -8.64 -32.59 -75.08
N ASN A 130 -9.22 -32.41 -76.27
CA ASN A 130 -8.82 -33.18 -77.44
C ASN A 130 -7.48 -32.64 -77.96
N ARG A 131 -6.37 -33.29 -77.57
CA ARG A 131 -5.00 -32.90 -77.96
C ARG A 131 -4.79 -32.88 -79.47
N GLU A 132 -5.44 -33.78 -80.21
CA GLU A 132 -5.42 -33.79 -81.68
C GLU A 132 -6.03 -32.50 -82.23
N ASN A 133 -7.23 -32.15 -81.77
CA ASN A 133 -7.92 -30.92 -82.21
C ASN A 133 -7.13 -29.65 -81.88
N TRP A 134 -6.40 -29.62 -80.77
CA TRP A 134 -5.52 -28.50 -80.43
C TRP A 134 -4.33 -28.38 -81.39
N LYS A 135 -3.72 -29.50 -81.79
CA LYS A 135 -2.65 -29.50 -82.80
C LYS A 135 -3.19 -29.05 -84.15
N ASP A 136 -4.35 -29.54 -84.56
CA ASP A 136 -4.99 -29.18 -85.83
C ASP A 136 -5.37 -27.70 -85.86
N ASN A 137 -5.95 -27.17 -84.79
CA ASN A 137 -6.26 -25.75 -84.66
C ASN A 137 -5.01 -24.89 -84.61
N TRP A 138 -3.96 -25.35 -83.93
CA TRP A 138 -2.67 -24.67 -83.92
C TRP A 138 -2.05 -24.61 -85.32
N ALA A 139 -2.08 -25.71 -86.07
CA ALA A 139 -1.59 -25.75 -87.45
C ALA A 139 -2.37 -24.79 -88.36
N LYS A 140 -3.71 -24.77 -88.27
CA LYS A 140 -4.56 -23.81 -89.00
C LYS A 140 -4.25 -22.37 -88.62
N ASN A 141 -4.12 -22.09 -87.32
CA ASN A 141 -3.76 -20.76 -86.83
C ASN A 141 -2.36 -20.35 -87.30
N SER A 142 -1.39 -21.26 -87.34
CA SER A 142 -0.04 -20.98 -87.88
C SER A 142 -0.13 -20.48 -89.32
N VAL A 143 -0.93 -21.14 -90.16
CA VAL A 143 -1.16 -20.71 -91.54
C VAL A 143 -1.84 -19.34 -91.59
N TYR A 144 -2.83 -19.07 -90.73
CA TYR A 144 -3.42 -17.73 -90.65
C TYR A 144 -2.43 -16.67 -90.17
N PHE A 145 -1.54 -17.02 -89.24
CA PHE A 145 -0.47 -16.13 -88.78
C PHE A 145 0.49 -15.82 -89.92
N ASP A 146 0.95 -16.81 -90.68
CA ASP A 146 1.84 -16.61 -91.83
C ASP A 146 1.18 -15.73 -92.90
N ASN A 147 -0.12 -15.91 -93.15
CA ASN A 147 -0.87 -15.13 -94.14
C ASN A 147 -1.13 -13.67 -93.71
N ILE A 148 -1.24 -13.40 -92.40
CA ILE A 148 -1.52 -12.05 -91.85
C ILE A 148 -0.22 -11.33 -91.46
N ALA A 149 0.89 -12.07 -91.31
CA ALA A 149 2.17 -11.51 -90.90
C ALA A 149 2.72 -10.56 -91.99
N LYS A 150 3.07 -9.35 -91.56
CA LYS A 150 3.71 -8.34 -92.42
C LYS A 150 5.20 -8.64 -92.66
N TYR A 151 5.82 -9.44 -91.78
CA TYR A 151 7.24 -9.78 -91.78
C TYR A 151 7.40 -11.27 -91.49
N ASP A 152 8.43 -11.91 -92.05
CA ASP A 152 8.71 -13.34 -91.84
C ASP A 152 8.89 -13.67 -90.36
N ILE A 153 8.54 -14.89 -89.96
CA ILE A 153 8.60 -15.36 -88.56
C ILE A 153 9.96 -15.08 -87.90
N ASP A 154 11.05 -15.17 -88.66
CA ASP A 154 12.42 -14.99 -88.18
C ASP A 154 13.00 -13.58 -88.45
N TRP A 155 12.15 -12.57 -88.71
CA TRP A 155 12.59 -11.21 -89.06
C TRP A 155 13.52 -10.55 -88.03
N PHE A 156 13.54 -11.04 -86.79
CA PHE A 156 14.36 -10.53 -85.69
C PHE A 156 15.69 -11.28 -85.48
N ILE A 157 15.95 -12.37 -86.22
CA ILE A 157 17.15 -13.20 -86.05
C ILE A 157 18.31 -12.75 -86.95
N SER A 158 18.02 -12.05 -88.05
CA SER A 158 19.05 -11.46 -88.92
C SER A 158 19.41 -10.05 -88.44
N LYS A 159 20.45 -9.94 -87.61
CA LYS A 159 21.14 -8.68 -87.33
C LYS A 159 22.63 -8.89 -87.16
#